data_AF-A0A0B2UVB9-F1
#
_entry.id   AF-A0A0B2UVB9-F1
#
_cell.length_a   1.000
_cell.length_b   1.000
_cell.length_c   1.000
_cell.angle_alpha   90.00
_cell.angle_beta   90.00
_cell.angle_gamma   90.00
#
_symmetry.space_group_name_H-M   'P 1'
#
loop_
_entity.id
_entity.type
_entity.pdbx_description
1 polymer ?
#
loop_
_entity_poly.entity_id
_entity_poly.type
_entity_poly.pdbx_seq_one_letter_code
_entity_poly.pdbx_strand_id
1 'polypeptide(L)'
;MFTLLDLFQIKWMREDEEGFYFEVCCLRLKREPAGALFTLVRSLLNDRTQFCEKAANSEAQMEQMRNQLEKLDKRASEMCEFCNNLESTLISKFTTILNEKLKKT
;
A
#
# COMPACT_ATOMS: atom_id res chain seq x y z
N MET A 1 1.85 32.27 44.73
CA MET A 1 3.20 31.96 45.23
C MET A 1 3.40 30.46 45.01
N PHE A 2 4.01 30.06 43.88
CA PHE A 2 4.18 28.64 43.54
C PHE A 2 5.44 28.14 44.22
N THR A 3 5.27 27.22 45.17
CA THR A 3 6.36 26.54 45.86
C THR A 3 7.09 25.60 44.91
N LEU A 4 8.41 25.50 45.10
CA LEU A 4 9.43 24.76 44.35
C LEU A 4 9.27 23.22 44.33
N LEU A 5 8.05 22.71 44.36
CA LEU A 5 7.73 21.28 44.38
C LEU A 5 7.07 20.89 43.05
N ASP A 6 7.60 19.83 42.44
CA ASP A 6 7.09 19.11 41.25
C ASP A 6 7.68 19.49 39.88
N LEU A 7 8.98 19.77 39.80
CA LEU A 7 9.72 19.65 38.52
C LEU A 7 10.19 18.20 38.37
N PHE A 8 9.43 17.40 37.61
CA PHE A 8 9.82 16.02 37.29
C PHE A 8 10.85 16.05 36.15
N GLN A 9 12.02 15.45 36.37
CA GLN A 9 13.09 15.42 35.38
C GLN A 9 13.18 14.02 34.75
N ILE A 10 13.06 13.95 33.43
CA ILE A 10 13.33 12.74 32.67
C ILE A 10 14.68 12.89 32.00
N LYS A 11 15.56 11.93 32.25
CA LYS A 11 16.84 11.81 31.56
C LYS A 11 16.83 10.57 30.69
N TRP A 12 17.27 10.72 29.45
CA TRP A 12 17.55 9.60 28.55
C TRP A 12 19.07 9.41 28.50
N MET A 13 19.54 8.27 29.01
CA MET A 13 20.93 7.83 28.89
C MET A 13 21.05 6.78 27.78
N ARG A 14 22.15 6.81 27.02
CA ARG A 14 22.50 5.77 26.04
C ARG A 14 23.87 5.22 26.38
N GLU A 15 24.01 3.91 26.21
CA GLU A 15 25.28 3.20 26.29
C GLU A 15 25.98 3.25 24.92
N ASP A 16 27.29 3.52 24.91
CA ASP A 16 28.11 3.44 23.72
C ASP A 16 28.69 2.03 23.50
N GLU A 17 29.49 1.87 22.44
CA GLU A 17 30.10 0.60 22.05
C GLU A 17 31.15 0.10 23.06
N GLU A 18 31.64 0.98 23.94
CA GLU A 18 32.64 0.69 24.97
C GLU A 18 31.99 0.44 26.35
N GLY A 19 30.65 0.51 26.45
CA GLY A 19 29.89 0.29 27.67
C GLY A 19 29.76 1.52 28.57
N PHE A 20 30.12 2.72 28.09
CA PHE A 20 29.94 3.96 28.84
C PHE A 20 28.56 4.57 28.58
N TYR A 21 27.92 5.04 29.65
CA TYR A 21 26.65 5.75 29.55
C TYR A 21 26.86 7.25 29.41
N PHE A 22 26.22 7.86 28.42
CA PHE A 22 26.15 9.30 28.27
C PHE A 22 24.71 9.81 28.17
N GLU A 23 24.49 11.04 28.62
CA GLU A 23 23.18 11.68 28.62
C GLU A 23 22.85 12.17 27.20
N VAL A 24 21.82 11.60 26.59
CA VAL A 24 21.33 12.00 25.26
C VAL A 24 20.42 13.22 25.38
N CYS A 25 19.56 13.24 26.40
CA CYS A 25 18.60 14.30 26.59
C CYS A 25 18.16 14.38 28.06
N CYS A 26 17.90 15.59 28.53
CA CYS A 26 17.27 15.87 29.81
C CYS A 26 16.09 16.82 29.62
N LEU A 27 14.90 16.34 29.95
CA LEU A 27 13.65 17.09 29.90
C LEU A 27 13.18 17.40 31.31
N ARG A 28 12.82 18.67 31.53
CA ARG A 28 12.14 19.11 32.75
C ARG A 28 10.66 19.23 32.44
N LEU A 29 9.87 18.33 33.01
CA LEU A 29 8.44 18.29 32.82
C LEU A 29 7.74 19.18 33.83
N LYS A 30 6.68 19.84 33.36
CA LYS A 30 5.72 20.54 34.21
C LYS A 30 4.50 19.64 34.39
N ARG A 31 3.83 19.80 35.52
CA ARG A 31 2.57 19.10 35.77
C ARG A 31 1.51 19.59 34.77
N GLU A 32 0.96 18.66 34.01
CA GLU A 32 -0.14 18.92 33.08
C GLU A 32 -1.44 19.30 33.84
N PRO A 33 -2.32 20.11 33.23
CA PRO A 33 -3.60 20.46 33.82
C PRO A 33 -4.53 19.23 33.88
N ALA A 34 -5.52 19.30 34.78
CA ALA A 34 -6.58 18.31 34.84
C ALA A 34 -7.27 18.22 33.47
N GLY A 35 -7.26 17.02 32.88
CA GLY A 35 -7.90 16.74 31.60
C GLY A 35 -6.97 16.55 30.40
N ALA A 36 -5.65 16.78 30.54
CA ALA A 36 -4.69 16.56 29.45
C ALA A 36 -4.72 15.12 28.90
N LEU A 37 -4.94 14.13 29.78
CA LEU A 37 -5.10 12.73 29.37
C LEU A 37 -6.30 12.54 28.42
N PHE A 38 -7.44 13.20 28.67
CA PHE A 38 -8.60 13.10 27.78
C PHE A 38 -8.34 13.74 26.42
N THR A 39 -7.58 14.84 26.39
CA THR A 39 -7.15 15.46 25.12
C THR A 39 -6.26 14.50 24.33
N LEU A 40 -5.29 13.86 24.98
CA LEU A 40 -4.43 12.86 24.36
C LEU A 40 -5.23 11.68 23.82
N VAL A 41 -6.12 11.09 24.64
CA VAL A 41 -6.98 9.96 24.23
C VAL A 41 -7.87 10.35 23.06
N ARG A 42 -8.46 11.55 23.07
CA ARG A 42 -9.28 12.05 21.96
C ARG A 42 -8.47 12.19 20.68
N SER A 43 -7.24 12.72 20.76
CA SER A 43 -6.34 12.83 19.60
C SER A 43 -6.04 11.45 19.03
N LEU A 44 -5.66 10.49 19.89
CA LEU A 44 -5.33 9.12 19.46
C LEU A 44 -6.54 8.41 18.82
N LEU A 45 -7.74 8.62 19.36
CA LEU A 45 -8.97 8.07 18.77
C LEU A 45 -9.25 8.68 17.39
N ASN A 46 -9.05 9.99 17.22
CA ASN A 46 -9.21 10.66 15.93
C ASN A 46 -8.19 10.16 14.90
N ASP A 47 -6.92 10.03 15.29
CA ASP A 47 -5.87 9.49 14.42
C ASP A 47 -6.18 8.05 13.99
N ARG A 48 -6.67 7.23 14.92
CA ARG A 48 -7.12 5.86 14.62
C ARG A 48 -8.27 5.86 13.61
N THR A 49 -9.29 6.70 13.80
CA THR A 49 -10.42 6.78 12.86
C THR A 49 -9.95 7.14 11.46
N GLN A 50 -9.10 8.16 11.33
CA GLN A 50 -8.55 8.56 10.03
C GLN A 50 -7.71 7.46 9.39
N PHE A 51 -6.93 6.71 10.18
CA PHE A 51 -6.17 5.59 9.67
C PHE A 51 -7.07 4.46 9.18
N CYS A 52 -8.12 4.10 9.93
CA CYS A 52 -9.09 3.09 9.53
C CYS A 52 -9.84 3.49 8.25
N GLU A 53 -10.25 4.74 8.10
CA GLU A 53 -10.89 5.24 6.89
C GLU A 53 -9.96 5.15 5.67
N LYS A 54 -8.69 5.54 5.82
CA LYS A 54 -7.69 5.40 4.76
C LYS A 54 -7.45 3.93 4.38
N ALA A 55 -7.39 3.04 5.37
CA ALA A 55 -7.22 1.60 5.12
C ALA A 55 -8.41 1.03 4.33
N ALA A 56 -9.64 1.35 4.73
CA ALA A 56 -10.85 0.90 4.01
C ALA A 56 -10.91 1.44 2.58
N ASN A 57 -10.56 2.71 2.37
CA ASN A 57 -10.49 3.30 1.04
C ASN A 57 -9.41 2.64 0.17
N SER A 58 -8.24 2.36 0.74
CA SER A 58 -7.15 1.67 0.04
C SER A 58 -7.57 0.25 -0.35
N GLU A 59 -8.29 -0.47 0.52
CA GLU A 59 -8.80 -1.80 0.24
C GLU A 59 -9.81 -1.79 -0.91
N ALA A 60 -10.75 -0.85 -0.90
CA ALA A 60 -11.71 -0.67 -2.00
C ALA A 60 -11.02 -0.36 -3.34
N GLN A 61 -9.96 0.47 -3.33
CA GLN A 61 -9.17 0.76 -4.53
C GLN A 61 -8.41 -0.46 -5.04
N MET A 62 -7.81 -1.25 -4.15
CA MET A 62 -7.13 -2.50 -4.53
C MET A 62 -8.10 -3.50 -5.15
N GLU A 63 -9.29 -3.65 -4.58
CA GLU A 63 -10.32 -4.53 -5.13
C GLU A 63 -10.79 -4.05 -6.51
N GLN A 64 -10.97 -2.75 -6.70
CA GLN A 64 -11.28 -2.19 -8.01
C GLN A 64 -10.17 -2.47 -9.04
N MET A 65 -8.90 -2.28 -8.67
CA MET A 65 -7.75 -2.57 -9.55
C MET A 65 -7.68 -4.05 -9.90
N ARG A 66 -7.92 -4.94 -8.94
CA ARG A 66 -7.98 -6.38 -9.17
C ARG A 66 -9.05 -6.74 -10.20
N ASN A 67 -10.26 -6.21 -10.02
CA ASN A 67 -11.36 -6.42 -10.96
C ASN A 67 -11.04 -5.90 -12.38
N GLN A 68 -10.32 -4.77 -12.49
CA GLN A 68 -9.88 -4.25 -13.78
C GLN A 68 -8.82 -5.14 -14.41
N LEU A 69 -7.88 -5.65 -13.62
CA LEU A 69 -6.83 -6.56 -14.07
C LEU A 69 -7.43 -7.87 -14.61
N GLU A 70 -8.36 -8.48 -13.90
CA GLU A 70 -9.05 -9.71 -14.33
C GLU A 70 -9.80 -9.51 -15.65
N LYS A 71 -10.47 -8.36 -15.84
CA LYS A 71 -11.12 -8.02 -17.12
C LYS A 71 -10.11 -7.84 -18.25
N LEU A 72 -8.97 -7.22 -17.96
CA LEU A 72 -7.92 -6.98 -18.95
C LEU A 72 -7.26 -8.29 -19.38
N ASP A 73 -6.99 -9.19 -18.43
CA ASP A 73 -6.45 -10.53 -18.68
C ASP A 73 -7.39 -11.38 -19.54
N LYS A 74 -8.69 -11.36 -19.22
CA LYS A 74 -9.71 -12.02 -20.03
C LYS A 74 -9.72 -11.49 -21.47
N ARG A 75 -9.70 -10.16 -21.63
CA ARG A 75 -9.70 -9.53 -22.96
C ARG A 75 -8.42 -9.85 -23.75
N ALA A 76 -7.27 -9.91 -23.08
CA ALA A 76 -6.01 -10.30 -23.70
C ALA A 76 -6.08 -11.75 -24.19
N SER A 77 -6.64 -12.65 -23.38
CA SER A 77 -6.85 -14.05 -23.75
C SER A 77 -7.77 -14.21 -24.97
N GLU A 78 -8.91 -13.51 -24.98
CA GLU A 78 -9.84 -13.49 -26.12
C GLU A 78 -9.17 -12.98 -27.40
N MET A 79 -8.32 -11.95 -27.29
CA MET A 79 -7.61 -11.39 -28.43
C MET A 79 -6.52 -12.33 -28.97
N CYS A 80 -5.79 -13.01 -28.09
CA CYS A 80 -4.85 -14.05 -28.49
C CYS A 80 -5.55 -15.20 -29.23
N GLU A 81 -6.68 -15.68 -28.71
CA GLU A 81 -7.47 -16.73 -29.36
C GLU A 81 -7.97 -16.28 -30.74
N PHE A 82 -8.47 -15.05 -30.83
CA PHE A 82 -8.90 -14.46 -32.10
C PHE A 82 -7.76 -14.39 -33.13
N CYS A 83 -6.57 -13.94 -32.73
CA CYS A 83 -5.38 -13.89 -33.59
C CYS A 83 -4.97 -15.29 -34.07
N ASN A 84 -4.94 -16.28 -33.19
CA ASN A 84 -4.59 -17.66 -33.54
C ASN A 84 -5.59 -18.27 -34.53
N ASN A 85 -6.89 -18.03 -34.32
CA ASN A 85 -7.95 -18.50 -35.20
C ASN A 85 -7.88 -17.84 -36.58
N LEU A 86 -7.60 -16.53 -36.62
CA LEU A 86 -7.37 -15.80 -37.87
C LEU A 86 -6.16 -16.36 -38.62
N GLU A 87 -5.04 -16.57 -37.94
CA GLU A 87 -3.81 -17.11 -38.54
C GLU A 87 -4.08 -18.50 -39.15
N SER A 88 -4.69 -19.41 -38.39
CA SER A 88 -5.06 -20.75 -38.86
C SER A 88 -6.00 -20.69 -40.07
N THR A 89 -7.00 -19.81 -40.04
CA THR A 89 -7.95 -19.63 -41.14
C THR A 89 -7.26 -19.12 -42.40
N LEU A 90 -6.34 -18.15 -42.26
CA LEU A 90 -5.59 -17.60 -43.38
C LEU A 90 -4.68 -18.67 -43.99
N ILE A 91 -3.92 -19.40 -43.17
CA ILE A 91 -3.07 -20.51 -43.62
C ILE A 91 -3.89 -21.56 -44.39
N SER A 92 -5.05 -21.96 -43.85
CA SER A 92 -5.94 -22.92 -44.49
C SER A 92 -6.44 -22.44 -45.86
N LYS A 93 -6.89 -21.18 -45.95
CA LYS A 93 -7.35 -20.57 -47.21
C LYS A 93 -6.24 -20.47 -48.24
N PHE A 94 -5.06 -19.99 -47.84
CA PHE A 94 -3.90 -19.90 -48.74
C PHE A 94 -3.48 -21.27 -49.26
N THR A 95 -3.44 -22.28 -48.39
CA THR A 95 -3.10 -23.67 -48.78
C THR A 95 -4.11 -24.24 -49.77
N THR A 96 -5.41 -23.99 -49.56
CA THR A 96 -6.47 -24.40 -50.49
C THR A 96 -6.27 -23.78 -51.88
N ILE A 97 -6.04 -22.47 -51.95
CA ILE A 97 -5.80 -21.75 -53.21
C ILE A 97 -4.56 -22.27 -53.94
N LEU A 98 -3.45 -22.51 -53.21
CA LEU A 98 -2.21 -23.05 -53.78
C LEU A 98 -2.43 -24.45 -54.37
N ASN A 99 -3.13 -25.33 -53.65
CA ASN A 99 -3.45 -26.67 -54.11
C ASN A 99 -4.37 -26.67 -55.34
N GLU A 100 -5.34 -25.76 -55.40
CA GLU A 100 -6.20 -25.60 -56.58
C GLU A 100 -5.43 -25.12 -57.81
N LYS A 101 -4.46 -24.21 -57.64
CA LYS A 101 -3.59 -23.76 -58.75
C LYS A 101 -2.68 -24.87 -59.24
N LEU A 102 -2.08 -25.64 -58.33
CA LEU A 102 -1.22 -26.78 -58.67
C LEU A 102 -1.98 -27.86 -59.45
N LYS A 103 -3.25 -28.11 -59.14
CA LYS A 103 -4.10 -29.08 -59.88
C LYS A 103 -4.52 -28.62 -61.28
N LYS A 104 -4.41 -27.33 -61.59
CA LYS A 104 -4.76 -26.74 -62.90
C LYS A 104 -3.55 -26.58 -63.83
N THR A 105 -2.35 -26.94 -63.36
CA THR A 105 -1.09 -26.92 -64.11
C THR A 105 -0.71 -28.35 -64.46
#